data_AF-A0A2G6NIU5-F1
#
_entry.id   AF-A0A2G6NIU5-F1
#
_cell.length_a   1.000
_cell.length_b   1.000
_cell.length_c   1.000
_cell.angle_alpha   90.00
_cell.angle_beta   90.00
_cell.angle_gamma   90.00
#
_symmetry.space_group_name_H-M   'P 1'
#
loop_
_entity.id
_entity.type
_entity.pdbx_description
1 polymer ?
#
loop_
_entity_poly.entity_id
_entity_poly.type
_entity_poly.pdbx_seq_one_letter_code
_entity_poly.pdbx_strand_id
1 'polypeptide(L)'
;APFNITNLSALAATKALEDDGFVQDTIAKNFTQMQRYEALATQKGLRFIPSYTNFISIFLKQNSSELCDSLLKSGIIIRDLASYKLIAIRITIGSQAQNDHLIEKLQEA
;
A
#
# COMPACT_ATOMS: atom_id res chain seq x y z
N ALA A 1 21.83 25.32 -2.70
CA ALA A 1 21.25 26.62 -2.34
C ALA A 1 20.96 26.64 -0.85
N PRO A 2 21.12 27.76 -0.13
CA PRO A 2 20.70 27.87 1.27
C PRO A 2 19.17 27.92 1.39
N PHE A 3 18.62 27.55 2.57
CA PHE A 3 17.19 27.61 2.93
C PHE A 3 16.25 26.69 2.11
N ASN A 4 16.62 25.42 1.94
CA ASN A 4 15.81 24.43 1.23
C ASN A 4 14.62 23.86 2.03
N ILE A 5 14.48 24.22 3.32
CA ILE A 5 13.42 23.72 4.21
C ILE A 5 12.59 24.90 4.71
N THR A 6 11.26 24.76 4.68
CA THR A 6 10.36 25.79 5.24
C THR A 6 10.32 25.71 6.76
N ASN A 7 10.09 26.84 7.43
CA ASN A 7 10.00 26.89 8.90
C ASN A 7 8.92 25.95 9.45
N LEU A 8 7.78 25.83 8.78
CA LEU A 8 6.69 24.93 9.20
C LEU A 8 7.07 23.45 9.03
N SER A 9 7.78 23.08 7.96
CA SER A 9 8.26 21.72 7.76
C SER A 9 9.26 21.31 8.85
N ALA A 10 10.17 22.20 9.22
CA ALA A 10 11.13 21.94 10.29
C ALA A 10 10.42 21.75 11.64
N LEU A 11 9.44 22.60 11.96
CA LEU A 11 8.65 22.48 13.19
C LEU A 11 7.86 21.18 13.25
N ALA A 12 7.18 20.81 12.17
CA ALA A 12 6.40 19.58 12.08
C ALA A 12 7.29 18.33 12.21
N ALA A 13 8.45 18.33 11.56
CA ALA A 13 9.41 17.24 11.66
C ALA A 13 9.90 17.03 13.10
N THR A 14 10.23 18.11 13.82
CA THR A 14 10.62 18.03 15.24
C THR A 14 9.52 17.39 16.08
N LYS A 15 8.25 17.79 15.89
CA LYS A 15 7.13 17.19 16.64
C LYS A 15 6.84 15.75 16.25
N ALA A 16 6.98 15.39 14.98
CA ALA A 16 6.83 14.01 14.54
C ALA A 16 7.91 13.09 15.14
N LEU A 17 9.14 13.58 15.32
CA LEU A 17 10.24 12.83 15.95
C LEU A 17 10.07 12.60 17.45
N GLU A 18 9.22 13.38 18.12
CA GLU A 18 8.92 13.23 19.56
C GLU A 18 7.79 12.21 19.81
N ASP A 19 7.03 11.80 18.79
CA ASP A 19 5.85 10.95 18.92
C ASP A 19 6.13 9.48 18.56
N ASP A 20 6.95 8.83 19.39
CA ASP A 20 7.26 7.40 19.26
C ASP A 20 6.00 6.52 19.35
N GLY A 21 5.01 6.93 20.13
CA GLY A 21 3.76 6.20 20.32
C GLY A 21 2.98 6.06 19.02
N PHE A 22 2.83 7.14 18.27
CA PHE A 22 2.21 7.14 16.95
C PHE A 22 2.96 6.26 15.95
N VAL A 23 4.29 6.30 15.96
CA VAL A 23 5.13 5.48 15.07
C VAL A 23 4.93 3.99 15.33
N GLN A 24 5.01 3.56 16.59
CA GLN A 24 4.84 2.14 16.96
C GLN A 24 3.43 1.63 16.61
N ASP A 25 2.39 2.42 16.89
CA ASP A 25 1.01 2.09 16.52
C ASP A 25 0.83 1.98 15.00
N THR A 26 1.40 2.90 14.23
CA THR A 26 1.36 2.87 12.76
C THR A 26 2.05 1.63 12.20
N ILE A 27 3.23 1.26 12.73
CA ILE A 27 3.96 0.04 12.33
C ILE A 27 3.13 -1.21 12.64
N ALA A 28 2.58 -1.32 13.86
CA ALA A 28 1.77 -2.45 14.27
C ALA A 28 0.52 -2.63 13.38
N LYS A 29 -0.18 -1.53 13.10
CA LYS A 29 -1.36 -1.52 12.20
C LYS A 29 -0.98 -1.90 10.78
N ASN A 30 0.13 -1.39 10.26
CA ASN A 30 0.63 -1.73 8.94
C ASN A 30 0.84 -3.24 8.77
N PHE A 31 1.57 -3.88 9.70
CA PHE A 31 1.84 -5.32 9.60
C PHE A 31 0.60 -6.18 9.85
N THR A 32 -0.27 -5.76 10.78
CA THR A 32 -1.56 -6.44 11.02
C THR A 32 -2.42 -6.45 9.75
N GLN A 33 -2.50 -5.33 9.04
CA GLN A 33 -3.28 -5.23 7.80
C GLN A 33 -2.57 -5.89 6.61
N MET A 34 -1.24 -5.89 6.57
CA MET A 34 -0.45 -6.56 5.53
C MET A 34 -0.75 -8.06 5.46
N GLN A 35 -0.86 -8.73 6.61
CA GLN A 35 -1.21 -10.16 6.69
C GLN A 35 -2.52 -10.49 5.97
N ARG A 36 -3.47 -9.54 5.90
CA ARG A 36 -4.74 -9.74 5.20
C ARG A 36 -4.55 -9.84 3.70
N TYR A 37 -3.63 -9.06 3.14
CA TYR A 37 -3.28 -9.14 1.72
C TYR A 37 -2.47 -10.39 1.40
N GLU A 38 -1.57 -10.81 2.29
CA GLU A 38 -0.85 -12.09 2.15
C GLU A 38 -1.81 -13.27 2.14
N ALA A 39 -2.80 -13.27 3.05
CA ALA A 39 -3.85 -14.27 3.10
C ALA A 39 -4.71 -14.27 1.82
N LEU A 40 -5.14 -13.09 1.35
CA LEU A 40 -5.90 -12.95 0.10
C LEU A 40 -5.11 -13.48 -1.11
N ALA A 41 -3.83 -13.10 -1.22
CA ALA A 41 -2.97 -13.56 -2.32
C ALA A 41 -2.79 -15.08 -2.27
N THR A 42 -2.55 -15.64 -1.08
CA THR A 42 -2.46 -17.09 -0.87
C THR A 42 -3.75 -17.79 -1.27
N GLN A 43 -4.90 -17.28 -0.84
CA GLN A 43 -6.23 -17.83 -1.18
C GLN A 43 -6.49 -17.83 -2.69
N LYS A 44 -6.10 -16.76 -3.41
CA LYS A 44 -6.24 -16.66 -4.87
C LYS A 44 -5.12 -17.37 -5.64
N GLY A 45 -4.17 -18.01 -4.97
CA GLY A 45 -3.01 -18.66 -5.59
C GLY A 45 -2.13 -17.69 -6.38
N LEU A 46 -2.01 -16.45 -5.89
CA LEU A 46 -1.18 -15.39 -6.44
C LEU A 46 0.15 -15.34 -5.69
N ARG A 47 1.24 -15.13 -6.43
CA ARG A 47 2.55 -14.91 -5.83
C ARG A 47 2.63 -13.47 -5.31
N PHE A 48 3.22 -13.28 -4.14
CA PHE A 48 3.57 -11.96 -3.61
C PHE A 48 4.99 -11.96 -3.07
N ILE A 49 5.56 -10.79 -2.82
CA ILE A 49 6.85 -10.64 -2.12
C ILE A 49 6.55 -10.40 -0.64
N PRO A 50 7.06 -11.23 0.29
CA PRO A 50 7.01 -10.93 1.72
C PRO A 50 7.58 -9.54 1.96
N SER A 51 6.79 -8.66 2.56
CA SER A 51 7.13 -7.25 2.65
C SER A 51 7.51 -6.83 4.07
N TYR A 52 8.52 -5.97 4.13
CA TYR A 52 8.98 -5.31 5.36
C TYR A 52 8.75 -3.79 5.27
N THR A 53 7.88 -3.36 4.35
CA THR A 53 7.61 -1.94 4.05
C THR A 53 6.17 -1.57 4.43
N ASN A 54 5.70 -0.39 4.00
CA ASN A 54 4.30 0.03 4.10
C ASN A 54 3.44 -0.35 2.89
N PHE A 55 3.88 -1.30 2.07
CA PHE A 55 3.15 -1.79 0.91
C PHE A 55 3.41 -3.27 0.68
N ILE A 56 2.56 -3.92 -0.12
CA ILE A 56 2.77 -5.28 -0.61
C ILE A 56 2.76 -5.29 -2.14
N SER A 57 3.58 -6.14 -2.74
CA SER A 57 3.60 -6.37 -4.19
C SER A 57 3.04 -7.75 -4.51
N ILE A 58 1.97 -7.78 -5.30
CA ILE A 58 1.26 -9.00 -5.70
C ILE A 58 1.41 -9.15 -7.22
N PHE A 59 1.86 -10.33 -7.65
CA PHE A 59 1.98 -10.70 -9.05
C PHE A 59 0.65 -11.27 -9.55
N LEU A 60 0.22 -10.77 -10.70
CA LEU A 60 -1.02 -11.19 -11.33
C LEU A 60 -0.73 -12.18 -12.46
N LYS A 61 -1.76 -12.93 -12.86
CA LYS A 61 -1.69 -13.88 -13.99
C LYS A 61 -1.94 -13.20 -15.33
N GLN A 62 -2.59 -12.03 -15.30
CA GLN A 62 -3.00 -11.26 -16.46
C GLN A 62 -2.68 -9.77 -16.26
N ASN A 63 -2.91 -8.97 -17.30
CA ASN A 63 -2.56 -7.55 -17.40
C ASN A 63 -2.88 -6.74 -16.11
N SER A 64 -1.84 -6.21 -15.46
CA SER A 64 -1.99 -5.41 -14.23
C SER A 64 -2.58 -4.02 -14.47
N SER A 65 -2.41 -3.46 -15.66
CA SER A 65 -2.94 -2.14 -16.01
C SER A 65 -4.47 -2.15 -16.07
N GLU A 66 -5.06 -3.20 -16.64
CA GLU A 66 -6.53 -3.35 -16.71
C GLU A 66 -7.19 -3.42 -15.33
N LEU A 67 -6.58 -4.16 -14.39
CA LEU A 67 -7.06 -4.20 -13.01
C LEU A 67 -6.95 -2.83 -12.35
N CYS A 68 -5.82 -2.14 -12.51
CA CYS A 68 -5.63 -0.80 -11.94
C CYS A 68 -6.66 0.20 -12.50
N ASP A 69 -6.94 0.15 -13.80
CA ASP A 69 -7.94 1.02 -14.45
C ASP A 69 -9.36 0.72 -13.95
N SER A 70 -9.69 -0.56 -13.75
CA SER A 70 -10.99 -0.97 -13.18
C SER A 70 -11.16 -0.46 -11.74
N LEU A 71 -10.13 -0.60 -10.91
CA LEU A 71 -10.13 -0.11 -9.53
C LEU A 71 -10.18 1.41 -9.47
N LEU A 72 -9.48 2.11 -10.39
CA LEU A 72 -9.50 3.57 -10.48
C LEU A 72 -10.92 4.09 -10.77
N LYS A 73 -11.66 3.43 -11.66
CA LYS A 73 -13.08 3.76 -11.93
C LYS A 73 -13.99 3.56 -10.71
N SER A 74 -13.57 2.72 -9.78
CA SER A 74 -14.24 2.50 -8.48
C SER A 74 -13.70 3.41 -7.37
N GLY A 75 -12.84 4.38 -7.69
CA GLY A 75 -12.27 5.31 -6.71
C GLY A 75 -11.07 4.77 -5.92
N ILE A 76 -10.52 3.61 -6.31
CA ILE A 76 -9.40 2.97 -5.63
C ILE A 76 -8.11 3.11 -6.45
N ILE A 77 -7.11 3.78 -5.88
CA ILE A 77 -5.83 4.04 -6.55
C ILE A 77 -4.78 3.09 -5.98
N ILE A 78 -4.31 2.17 -6.81
CA ILE A 78 -3.14 1.32 -6.54
C ILE A 78 -2.07 1.54 -7.61
N ARG A 79 -0.84 1.11 -7.36
CA ARG A 79 0.27 1.34 -8.28
C ARG A 79 0.50 0.14 -9.19
N ASP A 80 0.28 0.31 -10.48
CA ASP A 80 0.74 -0.62 -11.51
C ASP A 80 2.27 -0.64 -11.58
N LEU A 81 2.85 -1.84 -11.73
CA LEU A 81 4.29 -2.06 -11.90
C LEU A 81 4.67 -2.42 -13.35
N ALA A 82 3.77 -2.25 -14.32
CA ALA A 82 4.06 -2.45 -15.74
C ALA A 82 5.26 -1.62 -16.24
N SER A 83 5.48 -0.41 -15.71
CA SER A 83 6.66 0.41 -16.02
C SER A 83 8.00 -0.25 -15.64
N TYR A 84 7.97 -1.20 -14.71
CA TYR A 84 9.12 -2.03 -14.31
C TYR A 84 9.17 -3.37 -15.08
N LYS A 85 8.35 -3.54 -16.12
CA LYS A 85 8.19 -4.79 -16.88
C LYS A 85 7.70 -5.96 -16.03
N LEU A 86 6.90 -5.67 -15.00
CA LEU A 86 6.30 -6.66 -14.11
C LEU A 86 4.79 -6.69 -14.29
N ILE A 87 4.21 -7.88 -14.38
CA ILE A 87 2.76 -8.10 -14.28
C ILE A 87 2.41 -8.17 -12.80
N ALA A 88 2.40 -7.01 -12.14
CA ALA A 88 2.24 -6.91 -10.70
C ALA A 88 1.62 -5.57 -10.30
N ILE A 89 0.99 -5.57 -9.14
CA ILE A 89 0.47 -4.38 -8.48
C ILE A 89 1.19 -4.16 -7.16
N ARG A 90 1.36 -2.90 -6.78
CA ARG A 90 1.85 -2.48 -5.47
C ARG A 90 0.75 -1.74 -4.73
N ILE A 91 0.34 -2.31 -3.60
CA ILE A 91 -0.74 -1.81 -2.75
C ILE A 91 -0.10 -1.23 -1.49
N THR A 92 -0.24 0.07 -1.27
CA THR A 92 0.10 0.70 0.02
C THR A 92 -0.91 0.24 1.06
N ILE A 93 -0.45 -0.13 2.25
CA ILE A 93 -1.33 -0.54 3.35
C ILE A 93 -2.00 0.71 3.93
N GLY A 94 -3.32 0.78 3.78
CA GLY A 94 -4.13 1.90 4.26
C GLY A 94 -4.73 1.64 5.64
N SER A 95 -5.71 2.46 6.00
CA SER A 95 -6.58 2.20 7.15
C SER A 95 -7.37 0.92 6.95
N GLN A 96 -7.90 0.34 8.03
CA GLN A 96 -8.73 -0.86 7.95
C GLN A 96 -9.88 -0.71 6.95
N ALA A 97 -10.62 0.41 7.00
CA ALA A 97 -11.74 0.65 6.08
C ALA A 97 -11.30 0.76 4.60
N GLN A 98 -10.15 1.36 4.33
CA GLN A 98 -9.58 1.41 2.98
C GLN A 98 -9.19 0.01 2.50
N ASN A 99 -8.58 -0.78 3.38
CA ASN A 99 -8.16 -2.13 3.05
C ASN A 99 -9.36 -3.06 2.84
N ASP A 100 -10.41 -2.93 3.67
CA ASP A 100 -11.67 -3.67 3.54
C ASP A 100 -12.28 -3.44 2.15
N HIS A 101 -12.40 -2.18 1.75
CA HIS A 101 -12.98 -1.81 0.47
C HIS A 101 -12.16 -2.33 -0.73
N LEU A 102 -10.83 -2.25 -0.67
CA LEU A 102 -9.97 -2.81 -1.71
C LEU A 102 -10.03 -4.34 -1.75
N ILE A 103 -10.02 -5.02 -0.61
CA ILE A 103 -10.09 -6.48 -0.54
C ILE A 103 -11.41 -6.98 -1.14
N GLU A 104 -12.53 -6.34 -0.81
CA GLU A 104 -13.84 -6.64 -1.39
C GLU A 104 -13.81 -6.55 -2.93
N LYS A 105 -13.30 -5.44 -3.47
CA LYS A 105 -13.19 -5.25 -4.92
C LYS A 105 -12.23 -6.25 -5.58
N LEU A 106 -11.14 -6.62 -4.92
CA LEU A 106 -10.23 -7.65 -5.41
C LEU A 106 -10.81 -9.06 -5.35
N GLN A 107 -11.80 -9.31 -4.48
CA GLN A 107 -12.50 -10.60 -4.42
C GLN A 107 -13.51 -10.75 -5.56
N GLU A 108 -14.21 -9.67 -5.92
CA GLU A 108 -15.14 -9.61 -7.06
C GLU A 108 -14.45 -9.76 -8.43
N ALA A 109 -13.18 -9.35 -8.52
CA ALA A 109 -12.33 -9.47 -9.71
C ALA A 109 -11.64 -10.84 -9.82
#